data_AF-A0A921ILJ1-F1
#
_entry.id   AF-A0A921ILJ1-F1
#
_cell.length_a   1.000
_cell.length_b   1.000
_cell.length_c   1.000
_cell.angle_alpha   90.00
_cell.angle_beta   90.00
_cell.angle_gamma   90.00
#
_symmetry.space_group_name_H-M   'P 1'
#
loop_
_entity.id
_entity.type
_entity.pdbx_description
1 polymer ?
#
loop_
_entity_poly.entity_id
_entity_poly.type
_entity_poly.pdbx_seq_one_letter_code
_entity_poly.pdbx_strand_id
1 'polypeptide(L)' 'YEDEDGQVFEDFSDDVLQNEVVPVLLSFPNVVITSHQAFFTRTALQSIAITTMENARAFDRGEPLVNQVQA' A
#
# COMPACT_ATOMS: atom_id res chain seq x y z
N TYR A 1 -8.42 2.27 1.20
CA TYR A 1 -8.40 3.71 0.85
C TYR A 1 -9.77 4.01 0.26
N GLU A 2 -10.47 5.02 0.78
CA GLU A 2 -11.95 5.14 0.66
C GLU A 2 -12.53 5.03 -0.77
N ASP A 3 -11.77 5.38 -1.81
CA ASP A 3 -12.21 5.30 -3.22
C ASP A 3 -11.34 4.37 -4.12
N GLU A 4 -10.36 3.65 -3.56
CA GLU A 4 -9.49 2.71 -4.31
C GLU A 4 -9.53 1.27 -3.79
N ASP A 5 -10.40 0.98 -2.80
CA ASP A 5 -10.49 -0.35 -2.21
C ASP A 5 -10.91 -1.39 -3.27
N GLY A 6 -10.05 -2.37 -3.50
CA GLY A 6 -10.23 -3.44 -4.47
C GLY A 6 -9.58 -3.22 -5.84
N GLN A 7 -8.88 -2.11 -6.08
CA GLN A 7 -8.18 -1.85 -7.36
C GLN A 7 -6.66 -1.74 -7.26
N VAL A 8 -6.14 -1.73 -6.03
CA VAL A 8 -4.72 -1.65 -5.75
C VAL A 8 -4.16 -3.04 -5.50
N PHE A 9 -2.95 -3.29 -6.01
CA PHE A 9 -2.22 -4.56 -5.85
C PHE A 9 -2.86 -5.81 -6.51
N GLU A 10 -3.84 -5.64 -7.40
CA GLU A 10 -4.51 -6.72 -8.15
C GLU A 10 -4.36 -6.52 -9.68
N ASP A 11 -4.62 -7.58 -10.45
CA ASP A 11 -4.55 -7.56 -11.93
C ASP A 11 -5.96 -7.56 -12.53
N PHE A 12 -6.29 -6.47 -13.24
CA PHE A 12 -7.57 -6.26 -13.93
C PHE A 12 -7.38 -6.10 -15.44
N SER A 13 -6.29 -6.64 -16.00
CA SER A 13 -5.95 -6.43 -17.42
C SER A 13 -6.99 -7.00 -18.40
N ASP A 14 -7.73 -8.03 -17.99
CA ASP A 14 -8.80 -8.67 -18.78
C ASP A 14 -10.22 -8.18 -18.40
N ASP A 15 -10.33 -7.27 -17.43
CA ASP A 15 -11.60 -6.81 -16.88
C ASP A 15 -12.06 -5.47 -17.47
N VAL A 16 -13.38 -5.31 -17.61
CA VAL A 16 -13.98 -4.01 -17.95
C VAL A 16 -14.21 -3.23 -16.65
N LEU A 17 -13.32 -2.29 -16.37
CA LEU A 17 -13.43 -1.37 -15.24
C LEU A 17 -14.58 -0.37 -15.47
N GLN A 18 -15.76 -0.61 -14.90
CA GLN A 18 -16.96 0.24 -15.05
C GLN A 18 -17.14 1.18 -13.87
N ASN A 19 -17.47 2.46 -14.13
CA ASN A 19 -17.68 3.52 -13.14
C ASN A 19 -16.45 3.92 -12.32
N GLU A 20 -15.26 3.75 -12.89
CA GLU A 20 -14.00 3.98 -12.17
C GLU A 20 -13.30 5.25 -12.64
N VAL A 21 -12.71 5.99 -11.68
CA VAL A 21 -11.91 7.19 -11.98
C VAL A 21 -10.56 6.82 -12.60
N VAL A 22 -9.99 5.68 -12.22
CA VAL A 22 -8.66 5.21 -12.66
C VAL A 22 -8.56 5.03 -14.18
N PRO A 23 -9.49 4.34 -14.88
CA PRO A 23 -9.47 4.23 -16.35
C PRO A 23 -9.53 5.57 -17.08
N VAL A 24 -10.32 6.53 -16.55
CA VAL A 24 -10.39 7.88 -17.13
C VAL A 24 -9.03 8.57 -17.02
N LEU A 25 -8.40 8.51 -15.85
CA LEU A 25 -7.07 9.10 -15.65
C LEU A 25 -5.98 8.42 -16.51
N LEU A 26 -6.04 7.09 -16.67
CA LEU A 26 -5.11 6.33 -17.54
C LEU A 26 -5.23 6.69 -19.03
N SER A 27 -6.38 7.25 -19.47
CA SER A 27 -6.58 7.67 -20.86
C SER A 27 -5.83 8.97 -21.21
N PHE A 28 -5.40 9.76 -20.22
CA PHE A 28 -4.72 11.03 -20.47
C PHE A 28 -3.22 10.81 -20.79
N PRO A 29 -2.71 11.38 -21.90
CA PRO A 29 -1.32 11.16 -22.33
C PRO A 29 -0.28 11.82 -21.43
N ASN A 30 -0.72 12.67 -20.50
CA ASN A 30 0.10 13.43 -19.56
C ASN A 30 -0.04 12.94 -18.11
N VAL A 31 -0.65 11.77 -17.90
CA VAL A 31 -0.85 11.17 -16.58
C VAL A 31 -0.13 9.83 -16.52
N VAL A 32 0.60 9.60 -15.43
CA VAL A 32 1.21 8.32 -15.10
C VAL A 32 0.72 7.93 -13.72
N ILE A 33 0.08 6.77 -13.62
CA ILE A 33 -0.40 6.19 -12.36
C ILE A 33 0.45 4.96 -12.07
N THR A 34 0.80 4.78 -10.79
CA THR A 34 1.44 3.56 -10.30
C THR A 34 0.66 3.06 -9.10
N SER A 35 0.47 1.74 -8.98
CA SER A 35 -0.32 1.13 -7.90
C SER A 35 0.46 1.16 -6.58
N HIS A 36 0.42 2.31 -5.90
CA HIS A 36 1.08 2.54 -4.61
C HIS A 36 2.59 2.22 -4.58
N GLN A 37 3.27 2.23 -5.72
CA GLN A 37 4.65 1.73 -5.85
C GLN A 37 5.72 2.68 -5.29
N ALA A 38 5.34 3.83 -4.73
CA ALA A 38 6.27 4.83 -4.21
C ALA A 38 7.24 4.28 -3.14
N PHE A 39 6.77 3.33 -2.31
CA PHE A 39 7.59 2.69 -1.29
C PHE A 39 8.31 1.41 -1.79
N PHE A 40 8.15 1.02 -3.06
CA PHE A 40 8.68 -0.24 -3.59
C PHE A 40 10.18 -0.16 -3.93
N THR A 41 10.98 0.14 -2.90
CA THR A 41 12.45 0.15 -2.97
C THR A 41 13.01 -0.86 -1.98
N ARG A 42 14.21 -1.39 -2.26
CA ARG A 42 14.89 -2.33 -1.35
C ARG A 42 15.02 -1.78 0.06
N THR A 43 15.41 -0.51 0.17
CA THR A 43 15.60 0.17 1.46
C THR A 43 14.29 0.29 2.23
N ALA A 44 13.23 0.79 1.58
CA ALA A 44 11.95 0.98 2.24
C ALA A 44 11.33 -0.35 2.68
N LEU A 45 11.35 -1.39 1.83
CA LEU A 45 10.86 -2.72 2.19
C LEU A 45 11.66 -3.35 3.34
N GLN A 46 12.99 -3.17 3.35
CA GLN A 46 13.82 -3.63 4.45
C GLN A 46 13.47 -2.91 5.76
N SER A 47 13.30 -1.59 5.73
CA SER A 47 12.89 -0.82 6.90
C SER A 47 11.51 -1.24 7.42
N ILE A 48 10.53 -1.41 6.53
CA ILE A 48 9.20 -1.92 6.87
C ILE A 48 9.32 -3.27 7.59
N ALA A 49 10.04 -4.22 7.01
CA ALA A 49 10.21 -5.55 7.59
C ALA A 49 10.89 -5.52 8.98
N ILE A 50 11.95 -4.72 9.14
CA ILE A 50 12.66 -4.58 10.41
C ILE A 50 11.74 -3.97 11.47
N THR A 51 11.13 -2.83 11.18
CA THR A 51 10.24 -2.13 12.13
C THR A 51 9.04 -2.99 12.52
N THR A 52 8.43 -3.70 11.57
CA THR A 52 7.32 -4.63 11.86
C THR A 52 7.78 -5.75 12.79
N MET A 53 8.95 -6.36 12.54
CA MET A 53 9.47 -7.43 13.37
C MET A 53 9.87 -6.94 14.77
N GLU A 54 10.41 -5.73 14.89
CA GLU A 54 10.74 -5.11 16.17
C GLU A 54 9.47 -4.82 16.99
N ASN A 55 8.42 -4.30 16.36
CA ASN A 55 7.12 -4.10 17.01
C ASN A 55 6.54 -5.42 17.53
N ALA A 56 6.58 -6.49 16.72
CA ALA A 56 6.10 -7.81 17.11
C ALA A 56 6.90 -8.40 18.29
N ARG A 57 8.23 -8.23 18.27
CA ARG A 57 9.12 -8.66 19.35
C ARG A 57 8.90 -7.87 20.64
N ALA A 58 8.68 -6.56 20.55
CA ALA A 58 8.38 -5.72 21.70
C ALA A 58 7.05 -6.15 22.34
N PHE A 59 6.05 -6.47 21.52
CA PHE A 59 4.78 -7.02 21.98
C PHE A 59 4.94 -8.37 22.69
N ASP A 60 5.67 -9.31 22.10
CA ASP A 60 5.92 -10.64 22.69
C ASP A 60 6.65 -10.54 24.06
N ARG A 61 7.57 -9.58 24.20
CA ARG A 61 8.34 -9.37 25.43
C ARG A 61 7.66 -8.45 26.46
N GLY A 62 6.49 -7.89 26.16
CA GLY A 62 5.84 -6.90 27.02
C GLY A 62 6.63 -5.59 27.16
N GLU A 63 7.44 -5.26 26.16
CA GLU A 63 8.20 -4.01 26.07
C GLU A 63 7.29 -2.85 25.60
N PRO A 64 7.72 -1.58 25.76
CA PRO A 64 6.97 -0.43 25.29
C PRO A 64 6.66 -0.50 23.79
N LEU A 65 5.37 -0.37 23.44
CA LEU A 65 4.88 -0.43 22.07
C LEU A 65 4.93 0.94 21.40
N VAL A 66 6.11 1.30 20.88
CA VAL A 66 6.36 2.64 20.28
C VAL A 66 5.37 2.98 19.16
N ASN A 67 4.97 1.99 18.35
CA ASN A 67 4.10 2.18 17.19
C ASN A 67 2.68 1.63 17.42
N GLN A 68 2.18 1.64 18.66
CA GLN A 68 0.83 1.18 18.96
C GLN A 68 -0.22 2.11 18.33
N VAL A 69 -1.16 1.53 17.59
CA VAL A 69 -2.36 2.23 17.12
C VAL A 69 -3.46 2.04 18.15
N GLN A 70 -4.09 3.14 18.57
CA GLN A 70 -5.23 3.16 19.49
C GLN A 70 -6.48 3.50 18.69
N ALA A 71 -7.63 2.95 19.12
CA ALA A 71 -8.93 3.19 18.51
C ALA A 71 -9.50 4.57 18.89
#